data_AF-A0A9D7ZJR9-F1
#
_entry.id   AF-A0A9D7ZJR9-F1
#
_cell.length_a   1.000
_cell.length_b   1.000
_cell.length_c   1.000
_cell.angle_alpha   90.00
_cell.angle_beta   90.00
_cell.angle_gamma   90.00
#
_symmetry.space_group_name_H-M   'P 1'
#
loop_
_entity.id
_entity.type
_entity.pdbx_description
1 polymer ?
#
loop_
_entity_poly.entity_id
_entity_poly.type
_entity_poly.pdbx_seq_one_letter_code
_entity_poly.pdbx_strand_id
1 'polypeptide(L)'
;MNKTQLVRQIDVYTLYYLDNSELELGDTNFLTVYVAHFKAGNTSSNVADRAKATESVMDFHANNYKSNHSYLFAGDFNMYTSNEQGFINLVGDPNTAIRFKDPIRKSGSWNNDGSYASIHTQSTRVSGNCFSGGGMDDRFDIVLCGQEIISNQRGYGYITGSYKALGNDGQHFNSSLNSGTNNSVPANVLNALYNMSDHLPVAMQMKINRTTAHSQKWANENFLIMNNPVRSVLNWKMQIPMQGYLSIIDMHGKCLFFEKFDQNNQWNQLNVSSLSKGIYTVVITSGNQQIIYKKLIKL
;
A
#
# COMPACT_ATOMS: atom_id res chain seq x y z
N MET A 1 0.58 -0.60 18.45
CA MET A 1 1.58 0.04 17.58
C MET A 1 1.78 1.48 18.04
N ASN A 2 3.00 2.02 18.01
CA ASN A 2 3.33 3.43 18.35
C ASN A 2 2.70 4.00 19.65
N LYS A 3 2.62 3.19 20.73
CA LYS A 3 2.02 3.58 22.04
C LYS A 3 0.54 4.00 21.98
N THR A 4 -0.15 3.79 20.86
CA THR A 4 -1.59 4.00 20.74
C THR A 4 -2.34 2.77 21.22
N GLN A 5 -3.29 2.95 22.14
CA GLN A 5 -4.21 1.89 22.55
C GLN A 5 -5.26 1.65 21.45
N LEU A 6 -5.25 0.45 20.88
CA LEU A 6 -6.17 -0.02 19.87
C LEU A 6 -7.12 -1.06 20.47
N VAL A 7 -8.36 -1.08 19.99
CA VAL A 7 -9.39 -2.04 20.42
C VAL A 7 -9.16 -3.46 19.89
N ARG A 8 -8.33 -3.61 18.86
CA ARG A 8 -7.93 -4.87 18.24
C ARG A 8 -6.45 -4.83 17.89
N GLN A 9 -5.78 -5.98 17.98
CA GLN A 9 -4.39 -6.13 17.54
C GLN A 9 -4.32 -6.24 16.01
N ILE A 10 -3.16 -5.89 15.47
CA ILE A 10 -2.83 -6.04 14.05
C ILE A 10 -1.49 -6.77 14.03
N ASP A 11 -1.45 -7.91 13.34
CA ASP A 11 -0.25 -8.74 13.25
C ASP A 11 0.57 -8.33 12.03
N VAL A 12 1.89 -8.36 12.18
CA VAL A 12 2.84 -8.04 11.11
C VAL A 12 3.89 -9.12 11.06
N TYR A 13 4.04 -9.76 9.91
CA TYR A 13 5.09 -10.75 9.69
C TYR A 13 5.74 -10.54 8.33
N THR A 14 7.02 -10.89 8.25
CA THR A 14 7.79 -10.86 7.01
C THR A 14 8.10 -12.28 6.59
N LEU A 15 7.68 -12.60 5.38
CA LEU A 15 8.02 -13.81 4.65
C LEU A 15 9.12 -13.49 3.65
N TYR A 16 9.79 -14.53 3.18
CA TYR A 16 10.74 -14.43 2.07
C TYR A 16 10.62 -15.64 1.17
N TYR A 17 10.90 -15.45 -0.12
CA TYR A 17 10.99 -16.56 -1.06
C TYR A 17 12.33 -17.28 -0.87
N LEU A 18 12.28 -18.57 -0.54
CA LEU A 18 13.46 -19.42 -0.50
C LEU A 18 13.76 -19.92 -1.92
N ASP A 19 14.84 -19.43 -2.52
CA ASP A 19 15.37 -19.99 -3.76
C ASP A 19 16.44 -21.03 -3.42
N ASN A 20 16.18 -22.29 -3.77
CA ASN A 20 17.10 -23.41 -3.52
C ASN A 20 18.35 -23.39 -4.42
N SER A 21 18.49 -22.42 -5.33
CA SER A 21 19.62 -22.34 -6.27
C SER A 21 20.84 -21.57 -5.75
N GLU A 22 20.87 -21.18 -4.47
CA GLU A 22 22.03 -20.58 -3.77
C GLU A 22 22.83 -19.58 -4.63
N LEU A 23 22.19 -18.51 -5.11
CA LEU A 23 22.92 -17.42 -5.75
C LEU A 23 23.85 -16.75 -4.72
N GLU A 24 25.16 -16.69 -4.99
CA GLU A 24 26.21 -16.09 -4.15
C GLU A 24 25.91 -14.63 -3.69
N LEU A 25 24.97 -13.95 -4.33
CA LEU A 25 24.58 -12.56 -4.05
C LEU A 25 23.16 -12.37 -3.48
N GLY A 26 22.45 -13.46 -3.14
CA GLY A 26 21.24 -13.40 -2.30
C GLY A 26 20.09 -12.56 -2.87
N ASP A 27 19.40 -13.08 -3.88
CA ASP A 27 18.24 -12.40 -4.49
C ASP A 27 16.91 -12.74 -3.80
N THR A 28 16.86 -12.45 -2.49
CA THR A 28 15.71 -12.79 -1.65
C THR A 28 14.62 -11.73 -1.77
N ASN A 29 13.51 -12.08 -2.41
CA ASN A 29 12.30 -11.23 -2.41
C ASN A 29 11.58 -11.35 -1.06
N PHE A 30 11.39 -10.22 -0.37
CA PHE A 30 10.68 -10.14 0.91
C PHE A 30 9.22 -9.71 0.73
N LEU A 31 8.31 -10.36 1.46
CA LEU A 31 6.89 -10.04 1.51
C LEU A 31 6.49 -9.76 2.96
N THR A 32 6.15 -8.52 3.29
CA THR A 32 5.59 -8.16 4.60
C THR A 32 4.08 -8.13 4.51
N VAL A 33 3.41 -8.84 5.42
CA VAL A 33 1.95 -8.92 5.48
C VAL A 33 1.45 -8.33 6.79
N TYR A 34 0.53 -7.38 6.68
CA TYR A 34 -0.29 -6.87 7.78
C TYR A 34 -1.60 -7.64 7.80
N VAL A 35 -1.97 -8.19 8.94
CA VAL A 35 -3.25 -8.90 9.14
C VAL A 35 -4.07 -8.17 10.20
N ALA A 36 -5.27 -7.75 9.82
CA ALA A 36 -6.16 -6.99 10.69
C ALA A 36 -7.54 -7.63 10.83
N HIS A 37 -8.10 -7.52 12.01
CA HIS A 37 -9.53 -7.67 12.26
C HIS A 37 -9.98 -6.39 12.96
N PHE A 38 -10.51 -5.44 12.21
CA PHE A 38 -10.86 -4.12 12.74
C PHE A 38 -12.15 -4.16 13.57
N LYS A 39 -12.45 -3.04 14.23
CA LYS A 39 -13.61 -2.92 15.11
C LYS A 39 -14.91 -3.19 14.34
N ALA A 40 -15.65 -4.22 14.76
CA ALA A 40 -16.96 -4.56 14.22
C ALA A 40 -18.08 -3.58 14.60
N GLY A 41 -19.15 -3.60 13.80
CA GLY A 41 -20.37 -2.80 13.95
C GLY A 41 -20.33 -1.46 13.22
N ASN A 42 -21.49 -0.79 13.15
CA ASN A 42 -21.73 0.34 12.25
C ASN A 42 -21.99 1.70 12.95
N THR A 43 -21.83 1.79 14.28
CA THR A 43 -21.95 3.07 14.99
C THR A 43 -20.79 4.00 14.64
N SER A 44 -20.97 5.31 14.84
CA SER A 44 -19.91 6.31 14.64
C SER A 44 -18.67 6.03 15.50
N SER A 45 -18.84 5.50 16.71
CA SER A 45 -17.72 5.08 17.57
C SER A 45 -16.93 3.92 16.96
N ASN A 46 -17.61 2.95 16.34
CA ASN A 46 -16.93 1.82 15.69
C ASN A 46 -16.12 2.32 14.49
N VAL A 47 -16.69 3.21 13.67
CA VAL A 47 -15.98 3.84 12.54
C VAL A 47 -14.75 4.61 13.04
N ALA A 48 -14.86 5.36 14.13
CA ALA A 48 -13.75 6.10 14.72
C ALA A 48 -12.64 5.18 15.26
N ASP A 49 -12.99 4.07 15.89
CA ASP A 49 -12.02 3.05 16.33
C ASP A 49 -11.25 2.44 15.14
N ARG A 50 -11.93 2.18 14.02
CA ARG A 50 -11.28 1.72 12.78
C ARG A 50 -10.34 2.78 12.22
N ALA A 51 -10.77 4.04 12.18
CA ALA A 51 -9.93 5.15 11.72
C ALA A 51 -8.66 5.30 12.56
N LYS A 52 -8.77 5.21 13.89
CA LYS A 52 -7.64 5.26 14.81
C LYS A 52 -6.68 4.07 14.61
N ALA A 53 -7.22 2.88 14.36
CA ALA A 53 -6.41 1.68 14.09
C ALA A 53 -5.63 1.81 12.78
N THR A 54 -6.26 2.30 11.71
CA THR A 54 -5.58 2.46 10.42
C THR A 54 -4.60 3.63 10.40
N GLU A 55 -4.87 4.72 11.13
CA GLU A 55 -3.89 5.79 11.36
C GLU A 55 -2.64 5.23 12.06
N SER A 56 -2.82 4.49 13.16
CA SER A 56 -1.71 3.94 13.93
C SER A 56 -0.86 2.93 13.15
N VAL A 57 -1.48 2.08 12.31
CA VAL A 57 -0.74 1.11 11.48
C VAL A 57 -0.06 1.80 10.30
N MET A 58 -0.65 2.85 9.71
CA MET A 58 0.01 3.61 8.64
C MET A 58 1.23 4.38 9.15
N ASP A 59 1.15 4.96 10.36
CA ASP A 59 2.32 5.54 11.03
C ASP A 59 3.41 4.50 11.31
N PHE A 60 3.03 3.33 11.82
CA PHE A 60 3.97 2.23 12.03
C PHE A 60 4.58 1.77 10.71
N HIS A 61 3.78 1.63 9.66
CA HIS A 61 4.22 1.25 8.33
C HIS A 61 5.22 2.27 7.77
N ALA A 62 4.92 3.57 7.84
CA ALA A 62 5.80 4.65 7.40
C ALA A 62 7.17 4.60 8.11
N ASN A 63 7.18 4.38 9.43
CA ASN A 63 8.41 4.32 10.22
C ASN A 63 9.24 3.04 10.01
N ASN A 64 8.62 1.97 9.50
CA ASN A 64 9.27 0.67 9.30
C ASN A 64 9.32 0.26 7.82
N TYR A 65 9.02 1.19 6.91
CA TYR A 65 8.97 0.92 5.48
C TYR A 65 10.37 0.63 4.93
N LYS A 66 10.53 -0.56 4.37
CA LYS A 66 11.70 -1.02 3.63
C LYS A 66 11.41 -1.05 2.13
N SER A 67 12.24 -0.36 1.35
CA SER A 67 12.12 -0.23 -0.11
C SER A 67 12.39 -1.52 -0.88
N ASN A 68 12.98 -2.53 -0.24
CA ASN A 68 13.27 -3.85 -0.81
C ASN A 68 12.23 -4.93 -0.41
N HIS A 69 11.13 -4.54 0.23
CA HIS A 69 10.01 -5.45 0.55
C HIS A 69 8.79 -5.13 -0.33
N SER A 70 7.95 -6.13 -0.55
CA SER A 70 6.58 -5.98 -1.03
C SER A 70 5.60 -6.08 0.13
N TYR A 71 4.49 -5.35 0.07
CA TYR A 71 3.55 -5.24 1.18
C TYR A 71 2.15 -5.69 0.81
N LEU A 72 1.53 -6.46 1.70
CA LEU A 72 0.10 -6.78 1.69
C LEU A 72 -0.54 -6.31 2.98
N PHE A 73 -1.79 -5.87 2.89
CA PHE A 73 -2.63 -5.59 4.04
C PHE A 73 -3.94 -6.34 3.86
N ALA A 74 -4.21 -7.33 4.71
CA ALA A 74 -5.31 -8.24 4.54
C ALA A 74 -6.12 -8.42 5.84
N GLY A 75 -7.38 -8.82 5.68
CA GLY A 75 -8.21 -9.32 6.78
C GLY A 75 -9.63 -8.76 6.75
N ASP A 76 -10.33 -8.93 7.87
CA ASP A 76 -11.69 -8.41 8.07
C ASP A 76 -11.63 -6.95 8.51
N PHE A 77 -12.00 -6.06 7.59
CA PHE A 77 -11.96 -4.63 7.84
C PHE A 77 -13.22 -4.11 8.54
N ASN A 78 -14.33 -4.85 8.56
CA ASN A 78 -15.62 -4.39 9.08
C ASN A 78 -16.03 -2.99 8.56
N MET A 79 -15.65 -2.65 7.32
CA MET A 79 -15.94 -1.36 6.70
C MET A 79 -17.04 -1.52 5.65
N TYR A 80 -18.06 -0.67 5.73
CA TYR A 80 -19.24 -0.72 4.88
C TYR A 80 -19.05 0.02 3.55
N THR A 81 -18.09 0.95 3.51
CA THR A 81 -17.78 1.77 2.33
C THR A 81 -16.31 2.19 2.31
N SER A 82 -15.77 2.38 1.10
CA SER A 82 -14.43 2.95 0.92
C SER A 82 -14.33 4.42 1.37
N ASN A 83 -15.45 5.07 1.68
CA ASN A 83 -15.49 6.43 2.21
C ASN A 83 -15.29 6.50 3.73
N GLU A 84 -15.23 5.35 4.43
CA GLU A 84 -14.84 5.38 5.84
C GLU A 84 -13.41 5.90 5.98
N GLN A 85 -13.19 6.80 6.94
CA GLN A 85 -11.86 7.39 7.18
C GLN A 85 -10.79 6.30 7.38
N GLY A 86 -11.17 5.17 7.99
CA GLY A 86 -10.29 4.04 8.15
C GLY A 86 -9.73 3.51 6.82
N PHE A 87 -10.58 3.31 5.81
CA PHE A 87 -10.18 2.87 4.48
C PHE A 87 -9.35 3.94 3.76
N ILE A 88 -9.76 5.20 3.88
CA ILE A 88 -9.07 6.36 3.29
C ILE A 88 -7.63 6.45 3.80
N ASN A 89 -7.39 6.23 5.10
CA ASN A 89 -6.03 6.21 5.65
C ASN A 89 -5.12 5.18 4.94
N LEU A 90 -5.65 4.00 4.60
CA LEU A 90 -4.88 2.92 3.97
C LEU A 90 -4.56 3.20 2.49
N VAL A 91 -5.52 3.73 1.72
CA VAL A 91 -5.40 3.85 0.25
C VAL A 91 -5.09 5.27 -0.24
N GLY A 92 -5.38 6.27 0.60
CA GLY A 92 -5.36 7.70 0.30
C GLY A 92 -4.15 8.44 0.87
N ASP A 93 -3.15 7.75 1.42
CA ASP A 93 -1.94 8.38 1.94
C ASP A 93 -1.22 9.21 0.84
N PRO A 94 -0.78 10.46 1.13
CA PRO A 94 -0.11 11.32 0.16
C PRO A 94 1.25 10.77 -0.29
N ASN A 95 1.92 9.98 0.55
CA ASN A 95 3.12 9.25 0.18
C ASN A 95 2.75 8.00 -0.64
N THR A 96 2.92 8.13 -1.95
CA THR A 96 2.51 7.12 -2.91
C THR A 96 3.28 5.80 -2.81
N ALA A 97 4.43 5.79 -2.15
CA ALA A 97 5.25 4.60 -1.95
C ALA A 97 4.72 3.67 -0.84
N ILE A 98 4.01 4.22 0.16
CA ILE A 98 3.54 3.48 1.34
C ILE A 98 2.02 3.25 1.32
N ARG A 99 1.28 3.99 0.50
CA ARG A 99 -0.16 3.78 0.37
C ARG A 99 -0.48 2.42 -0.25
N PHE A 100 -1.49 1.76 0.28
CA PHE A 100 -2.01 0.54 -0.27
C PHE A 100 -2.95 0.79 -1.46
N LYS A 101 -3.22 -0.27 -2.22
CA LYS A 101 -4.09 -0.28 -3.39
C LYS A 101 -5.05 -1.46 -3.29
N ASP A 102 -6.31 -1.22 -3.65
CA ASP A 102 -7.26 -2.28 -3.93
C ASP A 102 -6.97 -2.86 -5.34
N PRO A 103 -6.52 -4.12 -5.46
CA PRO A 103 -6.15 -4.71 -6.75
C PRO A 103 -7.30 -4.76 -7.76
N ILE A 104 -8.55 -4.82 -7.28
CA ILE A 104 -9.75 -4.88 -8.12
C ILE A 104 -10.41 -3.52 -8.34
N ARG A 105 -9.89 -2.45 -7.72
CA ARG A 105 -10.36 -1.06 -7.89
C ARG A 105 -11.87 -0.92 -7.68
N LYS A 106 -12.41 -1.55 -6.63
CA LYS A 106 -13.84 -1.55 -6.31
C LYS A 106 -14.14 -0.63 -5.13
N SER A 107 -13.77 0.63 -5.23
CA SER A 107 -14.22 1.66 -4.28
C SER A 107 -15.73 1.88 -4.41
N GLY A 108 -16.41 2.15 -3.29
CA GLY A 108 -17.84 2.36 -3.25
C GLY A 108 -18.44 2.08 -1.87
N SER A 109 -19.77 2.11 -1.81
CA SER A 109 -20.56 1.64 -0.66
C SER A 109 -20.97 0.20 -0.92
N TRP A 110 -20.31 -0.74 -0.24
CA TRP A 110 -20.45 -2.16 -0.52
C TRP A 110 -21.70 -2.75 0.13
N ASN A 111 -22.01 -2.28 1.35
CA ASN A 111 -23.10 -2.85 2.13
C ASN A 111 -24.45 -2.74 1.42
N ASN A 112 -25.15 -3.87 1.37
CA ASN A 112 -26.51 -3.99 0.88
C ASN A 112 -26.72 -3.36 -0.52
N ASP A 113 -25.69 -3.45 -1.36
CA ASP A 113 -25.73 -2.98 -2.74
C ASP A 113 -25.39 -4.13 -3.71
N GLY A 114 -26.40 -4.60 -4.42
CA GLY A 114 -26.28 -5.71 -5.38
C GLY A 114 -25.28 -5.44 -6.51
N SER A 115 -24.89 -4.19 -6.77
CA SER A 115 -23.82 -3.87 -7.75
C SER A 115 -22.44 -4.38 -7.31
N TYR A 116 -22.26 -4.65 -6.01
CA TYR A 116 -21.06 -5.26 -5.43
C TYR A 116 -21.26 -6.74 -5.07
N ALA A 117 -22.38 -7.37 -5.44
CA ALA A 117 -22.69 -8.75 -5.10
C ALA A 117 -21.56 -9.74 -5.44
N SER A 118 -20.89 -9.55 -6.57
CA SER A 118 -19.76 -10.40 -7.01
C SER A 118 -18.50 -10.32 -6.14
N ILE A 119 -18.42 -9.35 -5.23
CA ILE A 119 -17.27 -9.15 -4.34
C ILE A 119 -17.64 -9.18 -2.85
N HIS A 120 -18.90 -9.43 -2.51
CA HIS A 120 -19.30 -9.64 -1.12
C HIS A 120 -18.62 -10.88 -0.53
N THR A 121 -18.36 -10.82 0.76
CA THR A 121 -17.68 -11.84 1.55
C THR A 121 -18.46 -12.23 2.80
N GLN A 122 -19.42 -11.42 3.26
CA GLN A 122 -20.28 -11.72 4.40
C GLN A 122 -21.74 -11.33 4.05
N SER A 123 -22.78 -11.96 4.59
CA SER A 123 -22.78 -13.23 5.34
C SER A 123 -23.11 -14.43 4.45
N THR A 124 -22.48 -15.58 4.71
CA THR A 124 -22.82 -16.83 4.03
C THR A 124 -24.26 -17.30 4.26
N ARG A 125 -25.02 -16.69 5.17
CA ARG A 125 -26.38 -17.10 5.55
C ARG A 125 -27.31 -15.92 5.87
N VAL A 126 -28.60 -16.10 5.61
CA VAL A 126 -29.64 -15.12 6.00
C VAL A 126 -29.84 -15.08 7.52
N SER A 127 -29.86 -16.23 8.18
CA SER A 127 -30.02 -16.35 9.62
C SER A 127 -28.94 -17.24 10.23
N GLY A 128 -28.46 -16.85 11.40
CA GLY A 128 -27.42 -17.56 12.14
C GLY A 128 -27.58 -17.32 13.64
N ASN A 129 -27.18 -18.31 14.44
CA ASN A 129 -27.19 -18.19 15.90
C ASN A 129 -25.86 -17.59 16.38
N CYS A 130 -24.76 -18.36 16.27
CA CYS A 130 -23.41 -17.88 16.55
C CYS A 130 -22.73 -17.17 15.36
N PHE A 131 -23.30 -17.35 14.17
CA PHE A 131 -22.84 -16.75 12.92
C PHE A 131 -23.68 -15.51 12.62
N SER A 132 -23.08 -14.45 12.06
CA SER A 132 -23.82 -13.28 11.60
C SER A 132 -24.82 -13.67 10.51
N GLY A 133 -26.01 -13.07 10.53
CA GLY A 133 -27.02 -13.21 9.48
C GLY A 133 -26.96 -12.08 8.45
N GLY A 134 -27.99 -11.94 7.62
CA GLY A 134 -28.12 -10.87 6.61
C GLY A 134 -28.07 -11.37 5.16
N GLY A 135 -27.37 -12.47 4.91
CA GLY A 135 -27.07 -12.96 3.56
C GLY A 135 -25.88 -12.23 2.92
N MET A 136 -25.48 -12.59 1.70
CA MET A 136 -24.25 -12.08 1.08
C MET A 136 -24.38 -10.61 0.64
N ASP A 137 -24.11 -9.65 1.52
CA ASP A 137 -24.38 -8.22 1.32
C ASP A 137 -23.25 -7.27 1.76
N ASP A 138 -22.14 -7.78 2.28
CA ASP A 138 -21.01 -6.98 2.77
C ASP A 138 -19.67 -7.41 2.15
N ARG A 139 -18.75 -6.45 1.95
CA ARG A 139 -17.35 -6.69 1.53
C ARG A 139 -16.40 -6.32 2.69
N PHE A 140 -16.33 -7.18 3.70
CA PHE A 140 -15.48 -6.93 4.86
C PHE A 140 -14.08 -7.50 4.71
N ASP A 141 -13.96 -8.65 4.06
CA ASP A 141 -12.67 -9.29 3.85
C ASP A 141 -11.99 -8.69 2.63
N ILE A 142 -10.86 -8.00 2.85
CA ILE A 142 -10.15 -7.27 1.81
C ILE A 142 -8.68 -7.64 1.83
N VAL A 143 -8.08 -7.82 0.65
CA VAL A 143 -6.63 -7.90 0.46
C VAL A 143 -6.17 -6.69 -0.34
N LEU A 144 -5.53 -5.74 0.32
CA LEU A 144 -4.84 -4.62 -0.31
C LEU A 144 -3.37 -4.95 -0.55
N CYS A 145 -2.75 -4.27 -1.51
CA CYS A 145 -1.33 -4.45 -1.82
C CYS A 145 -0.61 -3.12 -2.04
N GLY A 146 0.71 -3.10 -1.83
CA GLY A 146 1.55 -1.97 -2.21
C GLY A 146 1.63 -1.78 -3.73
N GLN A 147 2.06 -0.59 -4.16
CA GLN A 147 2.20 -0.25 -5.57
C GLN A 147 3.15 -1.20 -6.29
N GLU A 148 4.18 -1.69 -5.61
CA GLU A 148 5.19 -2.61 -6.12
C GLU A 148 4.63 -3.97 -6.58
N ILE A 149 3.51 -4.42 -6.00
CA ILE A 149 2.83 -5.66 -6.41
C ILE A 149 1.98 -5.42 -7.67
N ILE A 150 1.38 -4.23 -7.82
CA ILE A 150 0.65 -3.84 -9.04
C ILE A 150 1.60 -3.61 -10.21
N SER A 151 2.75 -2.96 -9.96
CA SER A 151 3.74 -2.65 -10.99
C SER A 151 4.76 -3.76 -11.24
N ASN A 152 4.73 -4.84 -10.43
CA ASN A 152 5.66 -5.97 -10.51
C ASN A 152 7.14 -5.53 -10.43
N GLN A 153 7.44 -4.58 -9.54
CA GLN A 153 8.75 -3.91 -9.46
C GLN A 153 9.72 -4.52 -8.45
N ARG A 154 9.25 -5.40 -7.55
CA ARG A 154 10.05 -5.98 -6.45
C ARG A 154 9.88 -7.49 -6.32
N GLY A 155 9.88 -8.18 -7.46
CA GLY A 155 9.79 -9.64 -7.52
C GLY A 155 8.38 -10.22 -7.35
N TYR A 156 7.51 -9.61 -6.56
CA TYR A 156 6.10 -9.99 -6.48
C TYR A 156 5.21 -9.19 -7.45
N GLY A 157 4.30 -9.88 -8.13
CA GLY A 157 3.33 -9.26 -9.03
C GLY A 157 1.93 -9.85 -8.88
N TYR A 158 0.90 -9.02 -8.82
CA TYR A 158 -0.49 -9.48 -8.86
C TYR A 158 -0.84 -10.08 -10.22
N ILE A 159 -1.52 -11.23 -10.24
CA ILE A 159 -2.09 -11.81 -11.46
C ILE A 159 -3.47 -11.18 -11.67
N THR A 160 -3.57 -10.24 -12.62
CA THR A 160 -4.83 -9.54 -12.94
C THR A 160 -5.99 -10.52 -13.16
N GLY A 161 -7.11 -10.29 -12.47
CA GLY A 161 -8.31 -11.11 -12.56
C GLY A 161 -8.33 -12.34 -11.64
N SER A 162 -7.27 -12.57 -10.85
CA SER A 162 -7.22 -13.70 -9.92
C SER A 162 -7.87 -13.45 -8.56
N TYR A 163 -8.18 -12.20 -8.23
CA TYR A 163 -8.82 -11.83 -6.97
C TYR A 163 -10.28 -12.29 -6.95
N LYS A 164 -10.67 -13.07 -5.94
CA LYS A 164 -12.04 -13.58 -5.79
C LYS A 164 -12.42 -13.87 -4.34
N ALA A 165 -13.68 -13.63 -3.99
CA ALA A 165 -14.31 -14.22 -2.81
C ALA A 165 -14.70 -15.67 -3.17
N LEU A 166 -14.00 -16.66 -2.61
CA LEU A 166 -14.21 -18.07 -2.95
C LEU A 166 -15.61 -18.52 -2.56
N GLY A 167 -16.35 -19.11 -3.50
CA GLY A 167 -17.73 -19.58 -3.28
C GLY A 167 -18.80 -18.55 -3.62
N ASN A 168 -18.44 -17.28 -3.82
CA ASN A 168 -19.37 -16.25 -4.27
C ASN A 168 -19.48 -16.26 -5.80
N ASP A 169 -20.68 -16.48 -6.33
CA ASP A 169 -21.00 -16.40 -7.75
C ASP A 169 -21.64 -15.07 -8.17
N GLY A 170 -21.87 -14.17 -7.21
CA GLY A 170 -22.54 -12.89 -7.39
C GLY A 170 -24.07 -12.96 -7.50
N GLN A 171 -24.68 -14.13 -7.32
CA GLN A 171 -26.13 -14.35 -7.49
C GLN A 171 -26.90 -14.53 -6.17
N HIS A 172 -26.18 -14.54 -5.04
CA HIS A 172 -26.74 -14.81 -3.72
C HIS A 172 -26.85 -13.55 -2.84
N PHE A 173 -26.97 -12.37 -3.46
CA PHE A 173 -27.17 -11.10 -2.74
C PHE A 173 -28.38 -11.19 -1.78
N ASN A 174 -28.18 -10.82 -0.50
CA ASN A 174 -29.18 -10.98 0.57
C ASN A 174 -29.77 -12.40 0.72
N SER A 175 -29.02 -13.42 0.28
CA SER A 175 -29.40 -14.83 0.34
C SER A 175 -28.29 -15.66 0.99
N SER A 176 -28.64 -16.87 1.42
CA SER A 176 -27.66 -17.84 1.88
C SER A 176 -26.84 -18.35 0.71
N LEU A 177 -25.54 -18.54 0.91
CA LEU A 177 -24.57 -18.97 -0.10
C LEU A 177 -24.97 -20.27 -0.84
N ASN A 178 -25.67 -21.15 -0.14
CA ASN A 178 -26.12 -22.46 -0.62
C ASN A 178 -27.62 -22.51 -0.98
N SER A 179 -28.28 -21.35 -1.08
CA SER A 179 -29.69 -21.27 -1.48
C SER A 179 -29.84 -21.40 -3.00
N GLY A 180 -30.36 -22.52 -3.48
CA GLY A 180 -30.51 -22.76 -4.91
C GLY A 180 -29.21 -23.25 -5.54
N THR A 181 -28.94 -22.82 -6.77
CA THR A 181 -27.78 -23.30 -7.54
C THR A 181 -26.60 -22.34 -7.43
N ASN A 182 -25.48 -22.83 -6.92
CA ASN A 182 -24.19 -22.14 -6.95
C ASN A 182 -23.09 -23.11 -7.43
N ASN A 183 -22.55 -22.83 -8.61
CA ASN A 183 -21.53 -23.66 -9.26
C ASN A 183 -20.13 -23.02 -9.24
N SER A 184 -19.91 -21.99 -8.42
CA SER A 184 -18.60 -21.31 -8.34
C SER A 184 -17.49 -22.21 -7.79
N VAL A 185 -17.86 -23.21 -7.00
CA VAL A 185 -17.01 -24.27 -6.45
C VAL A 185 -17.79 -25.60 -6.39
N PRO A 186 -17.12 -26.76 -6.26
CA PRO A 186 -17.82 -28.03 -6.05
C PRO A 186 -18.76 -27.99 -4.84
N ALA A 187 -19.91 -28.66 -4.91
CA ALA A 187 -20.97 -28.58 -3.89
C ALA A 187 -20.51 -28.95 -2.47
N ASN A 188 -19.60 -29.92 -2.33
CA ASN A 188 -19.01 -30.27 -1.04
C ASN A 188 -18.14 -29.13 -0.47
N VAL A 189 -17.41 -28.40 -1.33
CA VAL A 189 -16.63 -27.22 -0.94
C VAL A 189 -17.57 -26.06 -0.57
N LEU A 190 -18.64 -25.84 -1.33
CA LEU A 190 -19.63 -24.80 -1.03
C LEU A 190 -20.26 -25.01 0.36
N ASN A 191 -20.67 -26.24 0.66
CA ASN A 191 -21.20 -26.60 1.97
C ASN A 191 -20.15 -26.48 3.07
N ALA A 192 -18.87 -26.77 2.79
CA ALA A 192 -17.79 -26.55 3.76
C ALA A 192 -17.60 -25.05 4.05
N LEU A 193 -17.60 -24.20 3.03
CA LEU A 193 -17.53 -22.74 3.17
C LEU A 193 -18.70 -22.21 4.01
N TYR A 194 -19.93 -22.63 3.68
CA TYR A 194 -21.13 -22.27 4.45
C TYR A 194 -21.05 -22.73 5.91
N ASN A 195 -20.58 -23.94 6.20
CA ASN A 195 -20.57 -24.44 7.58
C ASN A 195 -19.39 -23.93 8.42
N MET A 196 -18.28 -23.53 7.78
CA MET A 196 -17.06 -23.11 8.47
C MET A 196 -17.17 -21.69 9.06
N SER A 197 -17.80 -20.77 8.33
CA SER A 197 -17.79 -19.34 8.68
C SER A 197 -19.02 -18.61 8.13
N ASP A 198 -19.35 -17.46 8.73
CA ASP A 198 -20.20 -16.42 8.13
C ASP A 198 -19.47 -15.58 7.08
N HIS A 199 -18.15 -15.68 6.97
CA HIS A 199 -17.34 -15.03 5.95
C HIS A 199 -16.79 -16.01 4.90
N LEU A 200 -16.58 -15.51 3.69
CA LEU A 200 -15.88 -16.20 2.61
C LEU A 200 -14.39 -15.83 2.60
N PRO A 201 -13.50 -16.81 2.33
CA PRO A 201 -12.10 -16.52 2.13
C PRO A 201 -11.90 -15.75 0.81
N VAL A 202 -11.08 -14.71 0.88
CA VAL A 202 -10.62 -13.97 -0.29
C VAL A 202 -9.30 -14.53 -0.78
N ALA A 203 -9.27 -14.94 -2.05
CA ALA A 203 -8.08 -15.45 -2.71
C ALA A 203 -7.54 -14.43 -3.70
N MET A 204 -6.22 -14.26 -3.72
CA MET A 204 -5.47 -13.48 -4.71
C MET A 204 -4.27 -14.30 -5.15
N GLN A 205 -4.01 -14.39 -6.46
CA GLN A 205 -2.79 -15.04 -6.96
C GLN A 205 -1.71 -13.99 -7.24
N MET A 206 -0.48 -14.35 -6.89
CA MET A 206 0.70 -13.56 -7.18
C MET A 206 1.71 -14.41 -7.95
N LYS A 207 2.41 -13.79 -8.88
CA LYS A 207 3.62 -14.33 -9.49
C LYS A 207 4.84 -13.85 -8.72
N ILE A 208 5.87 -14.69 -8.70
CA ILE A 208 7.18 -14.38 -8.15
C ILE A 208 8.16 -14.44 -9.31
N ASN A 209 8.79 -13.33 -9.63
CA ASN A 209 9.87 -13.32 -10.62
C ASN A 209 11.14 -13.78 -9.92
N ARG A 210 11.69 -14.90 -10.39
CA ARG A 210 13.05 -15.31 -10.07
C ARG A 210 13.99 -14.43 -10.87
N THR A 211 14.87 -13.73 -10.20
CA THR A 211 15.65 -12.71 -10.87
C THR A 211 16.97 -13.31 -11.35
N THR A 212 17.05 -13.53 -12.66
CA THR A 212 18.30 -13.77 -13.38
C THR A 212 18.91 -12.40 -13.66
N ALA A 213 19.70 -11.87 -12.73
CA ALA A 213 20.36 -10.57 -12.78
C ALA A 213 19.43 -9.35 -12.99
N HIS A 214 19.00 -8.71 -11.90
CA HIS A 214 18.45 -7.34 -11.98
C HIS A 214 19.56 -6.30 -11.80
N SER A 215 19.64 -5.35 -12.72
CA SER A 215 20.05 -4.00 -12.35
C SER A 215 18.91 -3.38 -11.53
N GLN A 216 19.13 -3.03 -10.26
CA GLN A 216 18.16 -2.28 -9.46
C GLN A 216 17.75 -1.00 -10.21
N LYS A 217 16.55 -0.96 -10.77
CA LYS A 217 15.89 0.31 -11.05
C LYS A 217 15.32 0.79 -9.73
N TRP A 218 15.98 1.75 -9.08
CA TRP A 218 15.53 2.36 -7.83
C TRP A 218 14.16 3.03 -8.04
N ALA A 219 13.08 2.29 -7.76
CA ALA A 219 11.69 2.70 -7.99
C ALA A 219 11.07 3.52 -6.85
N ASN A 220 11.86 3.92 -5.85
CA ASN A 220 11.44 4.94 -4.90
C ASN A 220 12.13 6.24 -5.28
N GLU A 221 11.70 6.90 -6.34
CA GLU A 221 12.15 8.26 -6.61
C GLU A 221 11.69 9.14 -5.44
N ASN A 222 12.58 9.42 -4.48
CA ASN A 222 12.35 10.57 -3.63
C ASN A 222 12.43 11.79 -4.53
N PHE A 223 11.50 12.72 -4.40
CA PHE A 223 11.47 13.89 -5.27
C PHE A 223 12.08 15.09 -4.54
N LEU A 224 12.97 15.80 -5.25
CA LEU A 224 13.41 17.13 -4.85
C LEU A 224 12.36 18.16 -5.26
N ILE A 225 11.82 18.88 -4.28
CA ILE A 225 10.92 20.02 -4.46
C ILE A 225 11.78 21.28 -4.31
N MET A 226 11.71 22.20 -5.28
CA MET A 226 12.51 23.43 -5.27
C MET A 226 11.81 24.56 -6.02
N ASN A 227 12.08 25.81 -5.64
CA ASN A 227 11.68 26.95 -6.46
C ASN A 227 12.60 27.06 -7.69
N ASN A 228 11.98 27.13 -8.85
CA ASN A 228 12.67 27.24 -10.13
C ASN A 228 11.74 27.91 -11.14
N PRO A 229 12.12 29.03 -11.81
CA PRO A 229 13.43 29.70 -11.77
C PRO A 229 13.80 30.35 -10.43
N VAL A 230 15.10 30.59 -10.20
CA VAL A 230 15.65 31.22 -8.99
C VAL A 230 16.34 32.55 -9.29
N ARG A 231 16.25 33.52 -8.38
CA ARG A 231 17.01 34.79 -8.43
C ARG A 231 18.19 34.81 -7.46
N SER A 232 17.93 34.73 -6.17
CA SER A 232 19.00 34.85 -5.15
C SER A 232 18.96 33.74 -4.10
N VAL A 233 17.79 33.17 -3.82
CA VAL A 233 17.63 32.13 -2.80
C VAL A 233 16.90 30.93 -3.38
N LEU A 234 17.58 29.78 -3.35
CA LEU A 234 17.03 28.48 -3.66
C LEU A 234 16.42 27.89 -2.38
N ASN A 235 15.10 27.83 -2.34
CA ASN A 235 14.30 27.10 -1.36
C ASN A 235 14.08 25.68 -1.88
N TRP A 236 14.46 24.69 -1.09
CA TRP A 236 14.32 23.29 -1.50
C TRP A 236 14.04 22.36 -0.31
N LYS A 237 13.42 21.22 -0.59
CA LYS A 237 13.26 20.11 0.37
C LYS A 237 13.05 18.77 -0.34
N MET A 238 13.32 17.69 0.35
CA MET A 238 12.99 16.34 -0.10
C MET A 238 11.52 16.01 0.21
N GLN A 239 10.83 15.31 -0.68
CA GLN A 239 9.46 14.83 -0.41
C GLN A 239 9.42 13.89 0.79
N ILE A 240 10.40 12.98 0.89
CA ILE A 240 10.66 12.14 2.05
C ILE A 240 11.92 12.66 2.73
N PRO A 241 11.88 13.12 4.00
CA PRO A 241 13.05 13.56 4.73
C PRO A 241 14.17 12.52 4.70
N MET A 242 15.37 12.93 4.32
CA MET A 242 16.58 12.10 4.31
C MET A 242 17.81 12.98 4.56
N GLN A 243 18.92 12.36 4.94
CA GLN A 243 20.23 13.01 4.97
C GLN A 243 20.98 12.76 3.65
N GLY A 244 21.89 13.65 3.29
CA GLY A 244 22.68 13.51 2.07
C GLY A 244 23.57 14.71 1.76
N TYR A 245 23.90 14.85 0.49
CA TYR A 245 24.68 15.95 -0.06
C TYR A 245 23.90 16.63 -1.18
N LEU A 246 23.90 17.96 -1.19
CA LEU A 246 23.43 18.78 -2.30
C LEU A 246 24.63 19.32 -3.06
N SER A 247 24.60 19.21 -4.38
CA SER A 247 25.57 19.83 -5.28
C SER A 247 24.89 20.69 -6.33
N ILE A 248 25.51 21.80 -6.72
CA ILE A 248 25.12 22.56 -7.91
C ILE A 248 26.25 22.45 -8.93
N ILE A 249 25.92 21.96 -10.11
CA ILE A 249 26.86 21.68 -11.19
C ILE A 249 26.52 22.56 -12.39
N ASP A 250 27.52 23.14 -13.03
CA ASP A 250 27.33 23.85 -14.30
C ASP A 250 27.18 22.90 -15.50
N MET A 251 26.94 23.46 -16.68
CA MET A 251 26.76 22.70 -17.92
C MET A 251 28.03 21.98 -18.42
N HIS A 252 29.21 22.30 -17.88
CA HIS A 252 30.48 21.63 -18.19
C HIS A 252 30.81 20.53 -17.17
N GLY A 253 29.93 20.28 -16.19
CA GLY A 253 30.15 19.29 -15.15
C GLY A 253 30.97 19.79 -13.96
N LYS A 254 31.28 21.09 -13.88
CA LYS A 254 32.02 21.67 -12.74
C LYS A 254 31.08 21.84 -11.55
N CYS A 255 31.45 21.25 -10.42
CA CYS A 255 30.76 21.48 -9.14
C CYS A 255 31.05 22.90 -8.63
N LEU A 256 30.01 23.71 -8.48
CA LEU A 256 30.08 25.09 -7.99
C LEU A 256 29.69 25.20 -6.52
N PHE A 257 28.93 24.23 -6.01
CA PHE A 257 28.46 24.20 -4.63
C PHE A 257 28.35 22.75 -4.17
N PHE A 258 28.70 22.47 -2.91
CA PHE A 258 28.61 21.16 -2.30
C PHE A 258 28.36 21.31 -0.79
N GLU A 259 27.27 20.77 -0.26
CA GLU A 259 26.95 20.85 1.16
C GLU A 259 26.24 19.57 1.65
N LYS A 260 26.54 19.17 2.88
CA LYS A 260 25.82 18.09 3.57
C LYS A 260 24.53 18.65 4.18
N PHE A 261 23.45 17.89 4.10
CA PHE A 261 22.20 18.20 4.80
C PHE A 261 21.73 17.01 5.65
N ASP A 262 21.08 17.31 6.76
CA ASP A 262 20.49 16.32 7.65
C ASP A 262 19.01 16.06 7.32
N GLN A 263 18.49 14.95 7.82
CA GLN A 263 17.09 14.58 7.66
C GLN A 263 16.17 15.59 8.36
N ASN A 264 15.43 16.37 7.57
CA ASN A 264 14.39 17.25 8.08
C ASN A 264 13.24 17.43 7.07
N ASN A 265 12.09 17.91 7.55
CA ASN A 265 10.90 18.19 6.73
C ASN A 265 10.66 19.70 6.50
N GLN A 266 11.64 20.54 6.85
CA GLN A 266 11.56 21.98 6.70
C GLN A 266 12.12 22.42 5.34
N TRP A 267 11.80 23.64 4.94
CA TRP A 267 12.41 24.22 3.74
C TRP A 267 13.86 24.64 4.05
N ASN A 268 14.79 24.14 3.25
CA ASN A 268 16.19 24.56 3.29
C ASN A 268 16.36 25.78 2.38
N GLN A 269 17.20 26.72 2.78
CA GLN A 269 17.48 27.94 2.02
C GLN A 269 18.96 28.01 1.66
N LEU A 270 19.24 28.15 0.38
CA LEU A 270 20.59 28.28 -0.14
C LEU A 270 20.72 29.60 -0.91
N ASN A 271 21.69 30.44 -0.53
CA ASN A 271 22.00 31.66 -1.26
C ASN A 271 22.79 31.33 -2.53
N VAL A 272 22.20 31.63 -3.68
CA VAL A 272 22.74 31.38 -5.02
C VAL A 272 22.97 32.68 -5.79
N SER A 273 23.06 33.83 -5.10
CA SER A 273 23.26 35.14 -5.73
C SER A 273 24.58 35.25 -6.49
N SER A 274 25.59 34.48 -6.09
CA SER A 274 26.90 34.41 -6.74
C SER A 274 26.89 33.65 -8.07
N LEU A 275 25.84 32.88 -8.38
CA LEU A 275 25.72 32.20 -9.65
C LEU A 275 25.35 33.19 -10.77
N SER A 276 26.05 33.10 -11.89
CA SER A 276 25.70 33.84 -13.10
C SER A 276 24.34 33.38 -13.65
N LYS A 277 23.70 34.21 -14.47
CA LYS A 277 22.45 33.82 -15.15
C LYS A 277 22.72 32.65 -16.09
N GLY A 278 21.88 31.62 -16.05
CA GLY A 278 22.13 30.40 -16.83
C GLY A 278 21.36 29.17 -16.34
N ILE A 279 21.75 28.02 -16.88
CA ILE A 279 21.18 26.71 -16.54
C ILE A 279 22.22 25.91 -15.75
N TYR A 280 21.77 25.33 -14.65
CA TYR A 280 22.56 24.49 -13.75
C TYR A 280 21.83 23.17 -13.47
N THR A 281 22.55 22.20 -12.93
CA THR A 281 21.99 20.95 -12.43
C THR A 281 22.18 20.88 -10.92
N VAL A 282 21.07 20.78 -10.18
CA VAL A 282 21.10 20.42 -8.77
C VAL A 282 21.13 18.90 -8.67
N VAL A 283 22.12 18.38 -7.94
CA VAL A 283 22.30 16.95 -7.69
C VAL A 283 22.15 16.70 -6.20
N ILE A 284 21.24 15.80 -5.82
CA ILE A 284 21.14 15.30 -4.46
C ILE A 284 21.71 13.89 -4.44
N THR A 285 22.70 13.64 -3.58
CA THR A 285 23.18 12.29 -3.26
C THR A 285 22.77 11.97 -1.84
N SER A 286 21.79 11.09 -1.71
CA SER A 286 21.24 10.70 -0.41
C SER A 286 22.10 9.65 0.30
N GLY A 287 21.94 9.52 1.62
CA GLY A 287 22.69 8.57 2.45
C GLY A 287 22.49 7.08 2.08
N ASN A 288 21.41 6.74 1.38
CA ASN A 288 21.16 5.40 0.82
C ASN A 288 21.62 5.28 -0.64
N GLN A 289 22.54 6.14 -1.09
CA GLN A 289 23.16 6.18 -2.42
C GLN A 289 22.21 6.49 -3.59
N GLN A 290 20.97 6.91 -3.32
CA GLN A 290 20.09 7.41 -4.38
C GLN A 290 20.56 8.80 -4.85
N ILE A 291 20.65 8.97 -6.17
CA ILE A 291 21.04 10.24 -6.81
C ILE A 291 19.84 10.84 -7.55
N ILE A 292 19.57 12.12 -7.33
CA ILE A 292 18.46 12.85 -7.96
C ILE A 292 19.02 14.07 -8.68
N TYR A 293 18.56 14.26 -9.92
CA TYR A 293 18.94 15.38 -10.77
C TYR A 293 17.75 16.32 -11.00
N LYS A 294 17.96 17.63 -10.84
CA LYS A 294 16.99 18.66 -11.23
C LYS A 294 17.66 19.80 -11.95
N LYS A 295 17.04 20.25 -13.04
CA LYS A 295 17.42 21.48 -13.73
C LYS A 295 17.11 22.69 -12.84
N LEU A 296 18.03 23.64 -12.77
CA LEU A 296 17.88 24.94 -12.13
C LEU A 296 18.10 26.05 -13.15
N ILE A 297 17.17 26.99 -13.25
CA ILE A 297 17.25 28.17 -14.12
C ILE A 297 17.53 29.38 -13.22
N LYS A 298 18.69 30.01 -13.40
CA LYS A 298 19.10 31.22 -12.68
C LYS A 298 18.79 32.46 -13.53
N LEU A 299 17.92 33.34 -13.02
CA LEU A 299 17.53 34.61 -13.62
C LEU A 299 18.43 35.79 -13.22
#